data_AF-A0A915K1U4-F1
#
_entry.id   AF-A0A915K1U4-F1
#
_cell.length_a   1.000
_cell.length_b   1.000
_cell.length_c   1.000
_cell.angle_alpha   90.00
_cell.angle_beta   90.00
_cell.angle_gamma   90.00
#
_symmetry.space_group_name_H-M   'P 1'
#
loop_
_entity.id
_entity.type
_entity.pdbx_description
1 polymer ?
#
loop_
_entity_poly.entity_id
_entity_poly.type
_entity_poly.pdbx_seq_one_letter_code
_entity_poly.pdbx_strand_id
1 'polypeptide(L)'
;MASNTYLGEVKHFLRVKNLDSGVGVYAPDAEAYRTFSDLFEPILADYHGFKADQKQPAVDLGEAKVGELSDLDPENKFIVSTRIRCGRSIQGYPFNPCLTEEVG
;
A
#
# COMPACT_ATOMS: atom_id res chain seq x y z
N MET A 1 -19.57 12.68 -14.76
CA MET A 1 -19.28 11.92 -13.53
C MET A 1 -18.58 12.89 -12.59
N ALA A 2 -19.20 13.25 -11.47
CA ALA A 2 -18.63 14.22 -10.54
C ALA A 2 -17.37 13.63 -9.90
N SER A 3 -16.29 14.39 -9.88
CA SER A 3 -15.09 14.08 -9.12
C SER A 3 -15.45 14.09 -7.63
N ASN A 4 -15.65 12.91 -7.05
CA ASN A 4 -15.70 12.75 -5.59
C ASN A 4 -14.28 12.89 -5.04
N THR A 5 -13.71 14.09 -5.14
CA THR A 5 -12.46 14.42 -4.45
C THR A 5 -12.79 14.48 -2.96
N TYR A 6 -12.15 13.63 -2.16
CA TYR A 6 -12.35 13.62 -0.71
C TYR A 6 -11.91 14.96 -0.12
N LEU A 7 -12.87 15.78 0.32
CA LEU A 7 -12.65 17.05 1.03
C LEU A 7 -12.38 16.84 2.53
N GLY A 8 -12.04 15.63 2.97
CA GLY A 8 -11.77 15.35 4.37
C GLY A 8 -10.56 16.13 4.89
N GLU A 9 -10.63 16.60 6.13
CA GLU A 9 -9.51 17.27 6.78
C GLU A 9 -8.26 16.37 6.79
N VAL A 10 -7.08 16.95 6.57
CA VAL A 10 -5.76 16.30 6.60
C VAL A 10 -5.56 15.36 7.81
N LYS A 11 -6.26 15.64 8.92
CA LYS A 11 -6.28 14.83 10.14
C LYS A 11 -6.76 13.38 9.96
N HIS A 12 -7.58 13.08 8.95
CA HIS A 12 -8.13 11.73 8.79
C HIS A 12 -7.10 10.71 8.31
N PHE A 13 -6.02 11.17 7.68
CA PHE A 13 -5.05 10.29 7.05
C PHE A 13 -3.65 10.40 7.64
N LEU A 14 -3.35 11.50 8.34
CA LEU A 14 -2.19 11.61 9.23
C LEU A 14 -2.48 10.96 10.59
N ARG A 15 -1.73 9.93 10.98
CA ARG A 15 -1.82 9.27 12.29
C ARG A 15 -1.12 10.07 13.41
N VAL A 16 -1.40 11.37 13.52
CA VAL A 16 -0.81 12.25 14.56
C VAL A 16 -1.07 11.77 15.99
N LYS A 17 -2.13 10.98 16.20
CA LYS A 17 -2.48 10.40 17.51
C LYS A 17 -1.61 9.20 17.93
N ASN A 18 -0.84 8.61 17.02
CA ASN A 18 -0.02 7.42 17.28
C ASN A 18 1.45 7.73 16.96
N LEU A 19 2.13 8.39 17.90
CA LEU A 19 3.49 8.91 17.70
C LEU A 19 4.56 7.81 17.57
N ASP A 20 4.21 6.57 17.90
CA ASP A 20 5.01 5.35 17.73
C ASP A 20 4.83 4.70 16.35
N SER A 21 4.06 5.33 15.43
CA SER A 21 3.88 4.83 14.07
C SER A 21 5.18 4.89 13.27
N GLY A 22 5.55 3.78 12.62
CA GLY A 22 6.74 3.74 11.76
C GLY A 22 6.66 4.64 10.51
N VAL A 23 5.46 4.80 9.93
CA VAL A 23 5.23 5.64 8.73
C VAL A 23 4.24 6.77 9.02
N GLY A 24 3.11 6.47 9.67
CA GLY A 24 2.21 7.50 10.21
C GLY A 24 1.25 8.15 9.20
N VAL A 25 1.16 7.68 7.96
CA VAL A 25 0.23 8.21 6.95
C VAL A 25 -0.53 7.09 6.21
N TYR A 26 -1.75 7.38 5.77
CA TYR A 26 -2.53 6.54 4.86
C TYR A 26 -3.06 7.39 3.71
N ALA A 27 -3.36 6.80 2.55
CA ALA A 27 -4.13 7.47 1.52
C ALA A 27 -5.63 7.19 1.75
N PRO A 28 -6.51 8.20 1.76
CA PRO A 28 -7.96 8.02 1.85
C PRO A 28 -8.58 7.49 0.53
N ASP A 29 -8.03 7.88 -0.61
CA ASP A 29 -8.39 7.40 -1.94
C ASP A 29 -7.16 7.40 -2.87
N ALA A 30 -7.34 7.00 -4.12
CA ALA A 30 -6.26 6.95 -5.10
C ALA A 30 -5.76 8.35 -5.53
N GLU A 31 -6.61 9.37 -5.49
CA GLU A 31 -6.28 10.74 -5.89
C GLU A 31 -5.31 11.38 -4.89
N ALA A 32 -5.46 11.07 -3.60
CA ALA A 32 -4.66 11.60 -2.51
C ALA A 32 -3.14 11.42 -2.70
N TYR A 33 -2.69 10.34 -3.35
CA TYR A 33 -1.26 10.15 -3.67
C TYR A 33 -0.70 11.25 -4.59
N ARG A 34 -1.55 11.82 -5.45
CA ARG A 34 -1.16 12.94 -6.34
C ARG A 34 -1.43 14.28 -5.68
N THR A 35 -2.58 14.46 -5.03
CA THR A 35 -2.95 15.72 -4.38
C THR A 35 -2.00 16.09 -3.25
N PHE A 36 -1.48 15.10 -2.53
CA PHE A 36 -0.52 15.29 -1.44
C PHE A 36 0.85 14.70 -1.79
N SER A 37 1.28 14.78 -3.05
CA SER A 37 2.56 14.21 -3.51
C SER A 37 3.76 14.73 -2.73
N ASP A 38 3.77 16.03 -2.38
CA ASP A 38 4.83 16.66 -1.59
C ASP A 38 5.04 16.00 -0.22
N LEU A 39 4.02 15.32 0.30
CA LEU A 39 4.09 14.49 1.50
C LEU A 39 4.42 13.03 1.17
N PHE A 40 3.73 12.42 0.21
CA PHE A 40 3.86 10.99 -0.07
C PHE A 40 5.17 10.61 -0.76
N GLU A 41 5.64 11.38 -1.73
CA GLU A 41 6.87 11.08 -2.48
C GLU A 41 8.12 10.94 -1.60
N PRO A 42 8.44 11.87 -0.69
CA PRO A 42 9.60 11.70 0.19
C PRO A 42 9.45 10.50 1.12
N ILE A 43 8.24 10.20 1.61
CA ILE A 43 7.97 9.02 2.44
C ILE A 43 8.18 7.72 1.64
N LEU A 44 7.68 7.67 0.40
CA LEU A 44 7.85 6.52 -0.49
C LEU A 44 9.33 6.32 -0.87
N ALA A 45 10.06 7.41 -1.09
CA ALA A 45 11.50 7.37 -1.37
C ALA A 45 12.30 6.85 -0.17
N ASP A 46 11.98 7.28 1.04
CA ASP A 46 12.64 6.82 2.26
C ASP A 46 12.32 5.34 2.57
N TYR A 47 11.03 4.97 2.55
CA TYR A 47 10.59 3.63 2.93
C TYR A 47 10.90 2.55 1.89
N HIS A 48 10.83 2.88 0.58
CA HIS A 48 11.03 1.91 -0.50
C HIS A 48 12.32 2.12 -1.32
N GLY A 49 13.07 3.20 -1.08
CA GLY A 49 14.17 3.59 -1.99
C GLY A 49 13.68 4.01 -3.37
N PHE A 50 12.39 4.36 -3.51
CA PHE A 50 11.71 4.57 -4.78
C PHE A 50 11.51 6.07 -5.06
N LYS A 51 12.23 6.59 -6.05
CA LYS A 51 12.22 8.01 -6.43
C LYS A 51 11.01 8.37 -7.28
N ALA A 52 10.64 9.65 -7.27
CA ALA A 52 9.48 10.17 -7.99
C ALA A 52 9.52 9.96 -9.52
N ASP A 53 10.72 9.83 -10.10
CA ASP A 53 10.93 9.59 -11.53
C ASP A 53 10.88 8.09 -11.91
N GLN A 54 10.82 7.19 -10.93
CA GLN A 54 10.75 5.76 -11.15
C GLN A 54 9.32 5.29 -11.38
N LYS A 55 9.16 4.22 -12.17
CA LYS A 55 7.87 3.57 -12.42
C LYS A 55 7.90 2.15 -11.88
N GLN A 56 6.81 1.77 -11.21
CA GLN A 56 6.63 0.40 -10.75
C GLN A 56 6.71 -0.55 -11.96
N PRO A 57 7.46 -1.66 -11.86
CA PRO A 57 7.56 -2.62 -12.94
C PRO A 57 6.19 -3.26 -13.23
N ALA A 58 6.07 -3.87 -14.41
CA ALA A 58 4.89 -4.65 -14.75
C ALA A 58 4.69 -5.78 -13.72
N VAL A 59 3.43 -6.12 -13.48
CA VAL A 59 3.08 -7.22 -12.56
C VAL A 59 3.63 -8.53 -13.13
N ASP A 60 4.44 -9.22 -12.33
CA ASP A 60 4.91 -10.58 -12.55
C ASP A 60 4.64 -11.38 -11.26
N LEU A 61 3.74 -12.36 -11.32
CA LEU A 61 3.44 -13.25 -10.20
C LEU A 61 4.38 -14.46 -10.14
N GLY A 62 5.32 -14.58 -11.08
CA GLY A 62 6.38 -15.58 -11.04
C GLY A 62 5.94 -17.00 -11.34
N GLU A 63 4.81 -17.21 -12.04
CA GLU A 63 4.27 -18.54 -12.36
C GLU A 63 5.29 -19.44 -13.06
N ALA A 64 6.11 -18.87 -13.96
CA ALA A 64 7.19 -19.58 -14.65
C ALA A 64 8.45 -19.81 -13.79
N LYS A 65 8.57 -19.13 -12.64
CA LYS A 65 9.75 -19.11 -11.76
C LYS A 65 9.53 -19.86 -10.44
N VAL A 66 8.38 -20.52 -10.27
CA VAL A 66 8.07 -21.26 -9.04
C VAL A 66 9.15 -22.30 -8.72
N GLY A 67 9.74 -22.93 -9.75
CA GLY A 67 10.84 -23.89 -9.59
C GLY A 67 12.18 -23.29 -9.15
N GLU A 68 12.33 -21.97 -9.15
CA GLU A 68 13.52 -21.27 -8.64
C GLU A 68 13.45 -21.07 -7.11
N LEU A 69 12.27 -21.25 -6.51
CA LEU A 69 12.08 -21.11 -5.07
C LEU A 69 12.55 -22.38 -4.34
N SER A 70 13.60 -22.25 -3.54
CA SER A 70 14.13 -23.35 -2.74
C SER A 70 13.34 -23.56 -1.44
N ASP A 71 13.43 -24.76 -0.88
CA ASP A 71 13.00 -25.01 0.49
C ASP A 71 13.82 -24.15 1.46
N LEU A 72 13.12 -23.36 2.29
CA LEU A 72 13.71 -22.41 3.22
C LEU A 72 14.24 -23.08 4.50
N ASP A 73 13.77 -24.29 4.82
CA ASP A 73 14.23 -25.05 5.99
C ASP A 73 14.15 -26.56 5.73
N PRO A 74 15.07 -27.12 4.91
CA PRO A 74 15.06 -28.53 4.54
C PRO A 74 15.13 -29.50 5.72
N GLU A 75 15.70 -29.06 6.85
CA GLU A 75 15.87 -29.86 8.06
C GLU A 75 14.71 -29.70 9.05
N ASN A 76 13.74 -28.83 8.76
CA ASN A 76 12.57 -28.52 9.59
C ASN A 76 12.92 -28.17 11.05
N LYS A 77 13.98 -27.37 11.24
CA LYS A 77 14.50 -27.02 12.58
C LYS A 77 14.08 -25.64 13.06
N PHE A 78 13.70 -24.75 12.16
CA PHE A 78 13.55 -23.32 12.44
C PHE A 78 12.18 -22.78 12.05
N ILE A 79 11.60 -23.24 10.93
CA ILE A 79 10.38 -22.67 10.36
C ILE A 79 9.15 -23.41 10.87
N VAL A 80 8.29 -22.71 11.59
CA VAL A 80 6.98 -23.23 12.02
C VAL A 80 5.96 -23.14 10.89
N SER A 81 5.93 -22.01 10.16
CA SER A 81 5.05 -21.81 9.01
C SER A 81 5.55 -20.67 8.12
N THR A 82 5.19 -20.74 6.84
CA THR A 82 5.48 -19.71 5.84
C THR A 82 4.17 -19.11 5.34
N ARG A 83 4.10 -17.78 5.20
CA ARG A 83 2.90 -17.07 4.73
C ARG A 83 3.24 -15.96 3.75
N ILE A 84 2.59 -15.99 2.60
CA ILE A 84 2.64 -14.94 1.57
C ILE A 84 1.28 -14.26 1.49
N ARG A 85 1.25 -12.92 1.38
CA ARG A 85 0.02 -12.13 1.22
C ARG A 85 0.22 -10.97 0.24
N CYS A 86 -0.83 -10.65 -0.50
CA CYS A 86 -0.89 -9.49 -1.39
C CYS A 86 -2.17 -8.69 -1.12
N GLY A 87 -2.08 -7.36 -1.18
CA GLY A 87 -3.25 -6.48 -1.10
C GLY A 87 -3.75 -6.10 -2.50
N ARG A 88 -5.07 -5.95 -2.65
CA ARG A 88 -5.72 -5.41 -3.85
C ARG A 88 -6.85 -4.47 -3.43
N SER A 89 -7.08 -3.45 -4.23
CA SER A 89 -8.21 -2.52 -4.09
C SER A 89 -9.15 -2.70 -5.29
N ILE A 90 -10.45 -2.58 -5.06
CA ILE A 90 -11.46 -2.76 -6.11
C ILE A 90 -11.58 -1.46 -6.91
N GLN A 91 -11.52 -1.55 -8.24
CA GLN A 91 -11.64 -0.38 -9.10
C GLN A 91 -13.01 0.28 -8.94
N GLY A 92 -13.04 1.61 -8.82
CA GLY A 92 -14.27 2.39 -8.65
C GLY A 92 -14.68 2.59 -7.19
N TYR A 93 -13.99 1.96 -6.25
CA TYR A 93 -14.24 2.09 -4.82
C TYR A 93 -13.11 2.89 -4.16
N PRO A 94 -13.41 3.82 -3.24
CA PRO A 94 -12.38 4.49 -2.47
C PRO A 94 -11.75 3.52 -1.45
N PHE A 95 -10.70 3.97 -0.75
CA PHE A 95 -10.17 3.20 0.36
C PHE A 95 -11.04 3.39 1.61
N ASN A 96 -10.77 2.59 2.65
CA ASN A 96 -11.59 2.52 3.86
C ASN A 96 -12.00 3.89 4.45
N PRO A 97 -11.14 4.94 4.48
CA PRO A 97 -11.53 6.23 5.06
C PRO A 97 -12.68 6.95 4.34
N CYS A 98 -12.98 6.61 3.08
CA CYS A 98 -14.07 7.21 2.31
C CYS A 98 -15.13 6.18 1.87
N LEU A 99 -15.03 4.92 2.30
CA LEU A 99 -16.02 3.90 1.99
C LEU A 99 -17.27 4.09 2.86
N THR A 100 -18.46 4.02 2.26
CA THR A 100 -19.75 4.11 2.97
C THR A 100 -20.50 2.79 2.89
N GLU A 101 -21.43 2.56 3.82
CA GLU A 101 -22.21 1.31 3.90
C GLU A 101 -23.06 1.05 2.64
N GLU A 102 -23.54 2.11 1.97
CA GLU A 102 -24.40 2.02 0.78
C GLU A 102 -23.67 1.52 -0.48
N VAL A 103 -22.34 1.58 -0.46
CA VAL A 103 -21.51 1.19 -1.60
C VAL A 103 -21.00 -0.25 -1.43
N GLY A 104 -21.14 -0.85 -0.24
CA GLY A 104 -20.61 -2.17 0.15
C GLY A 104 -21.48 -3.38 -0.17
#